data_AF-A0AAW1ZVZ5-F1
#
_entry.id   AF-A0AAW1ZVZ5-F1
#
_cell.length_a   1.000
_cell.length_b   1.000
_cell.length_c   1.000
_cell.angle_alpha   90.00
_cell.angle_beta   90.00
_cell.angle_gamma   90.00
#
_symmetry.space_group_name_H-M   'P 1'
#
loop_
_entity.id
_entity.type
_entity.pdbx_description
1 polymer ?
#
loop_
_entity_poly.entity_id
_entity_poly.type
_entity_poly.pdbx_seq_one_letter_code
_entity_poly.pdbx_strand_id
1 'polypeptide(L)'
;MASRRKGEKRKTEEVTETKELQHSDAEPSDGSSREEEMAQKLKKKAKKKYIGAHVSISGGIWKAVESSVAIGGHAFALFLGSQRSWTRPALDPAAAVKFQKACAQHGFDPIHILPHGSYLMNCGSPKEVLENMSGQGSTVGGQFSELRSIIDRVRDKTRVGVCLDTCHAFAAGYDISPPGGVKNMLDEFDSVVGLHYLRAVHLNDSKGTLGSNLDRHEDIGRGQIGITAFREIVNEPRLDNIPLILETPGRPGFEYAEQIELLYSLCENRVKN
;
A
#
# COMPACT_ATOMS: atom_id res chain seq x y z
N MET A 1 -44.79 -66.12 -25.86
CA MET A 1 -43.74 -67.09 -26.21
C MET A 1 -42.85 -67.32 -24.98
N ALA A 2 -42.52 -68.58 -24.71
CA ALA A 2 -41.60 -69.08 -23.66
C ALA A 2 -40.19 -68.46 -23.79
N SER A 3 -39.19 -68.52 -22.89
CA SER A 3 -38.72 -69.47 -21.87
C SER A 3 -37.55 -68.76 -21.12
N ARG A 4 -37.42 -68.75 -19.77
CA ARG A 4 -36.51 -69.60 -18.92
C ARG A 4 -35.06 -69.70 -19.47
N ARG A 5 -33.94 -69.35 -18.78
CA ARG A 5 -33.34 -69.76 -17.47
C ARG A 5 -32.09 -68.87 -17.17
N LYS A 6 -31.83 -68.40 -15.93
CA LYS A 6 -30.97 -68.96 -14.84
C LYS A 6 -29.51 -69.33 -15.20
N GLY A 7 -28.55 -68.75 -14.47
CA GLY A 7 -27.16 -69.24 -14.32
C GLY A 7 -26.32 -68.39 -13.35
N GLU A 8 -26.04 -68.95 -12.17
CA GLU A 8 -25.23 -68.40 -11.07
C GLU A 8 -23.71 -68.66 -11.25
N LYS A 9 -22.89 -67.76 -10.67
CA LYS A 9 -21.57 -67.94 -10.01
C LYS A 9 -20.43 -68.68 -10.73
N ARG A 10 -19.25 -68.02 -10.82
CA ARG A 10 -18.08 -68.27 -9.93
C ARG A 10 -16.90 -67.33 -10.24
N LYS A 11 -16.16 -67.01 -9.18
CA LYS A 11 -14.85 -66.33 -9.14
C LYS A 11 -13.78 -67.12 -9.91
N THR A 12 -12.84 -66.39 -10.50
CA THR A 12 -11.42 -66.72 -10.49
C THR A 12 -10.63 -65.40 -10.50
N GLU A 13 -9.75 -65.28 -9.51
CA GLU A 13 -8.70 -64.27 -9.42
C GLU A 13 -7.64 -64.56 -10.50
N GLU A 14 -7.08 -63.52 -11.11
CA GLU A 14 -5.66 -63.54 -11.48
C GLU A 14 -5.10 -62.10 -11.52
N VAL A 15 -3.81 -62.05 -11.25
CA VAL A 15 -3.03 -60.95 -10.66
C VAL A 15 -2.29 -60.17 -11.76
N THR A 16 -1.95 -58.93 -11.42
CA THR A 16 -0.89 -58.05 -11.99
C THR A 16 -0.99 -57.57 -13.44
N GLU A 17 -1.12 -56.24 -13.59
CA GLU A 17 -0.01 -55.43 -14.13
C GLU A 17 -0.25 -53.94 -13.80
N THR A 18 0.66 -53.38 -13.00
CA THR A 18 0.76 -51.95 -12.72
C THR A 18 1.30 -51.24 -13.96
N LYS A 19 0.47 -50.43 -14.62
CA LYS A 19 0.96 -49.48 -15.62
C LYS A 19 1.53 -48.25 -14.91
N GLU A 20 2.84 -48.13 -14.96
CA GLU A 20 3.60 -46.93 -14.66
C GLU A 20 3.07 -45.75 -15.49
N LEU A 21 2.56 -44.72 -14.81
CA LEU A 21 2.33 -43.41 -15.41
C LEU A 21 3.69 -42.69 -15.43
N GLN A 22 4.28 -42.69 -16.62
CA GLN A 22 5.47 -41.91 -16.95
C GLN A 22 5.23 -40.44 -16.58
N HIS A 23 6.08 -39.93 -15.69
CA HIS A 23 6.27 -38.50 -15.49
C HIS A 23 6.78 -37.90 -16.81
N SER A 24 5.99 -37.04 -17.44
CA SER A 24 6.53 -36.08 -18.39
C SER A 24 7.01 -34.88 -17.58
N ASP A 25 8.33 -34.69 -17.56
CA ASP A 25 8.98 -33.51 -17.00
C ASP A 25 8.44 -32.26 -17.71
N ALA A 26 7.54 -31.55 -17.05
CA ALA A 26 7.23 -30.17 -17.39
C ALA A 26 8.33 -29.31 -16.77
N GLU A 27 9.15 -28.70 -17.64
CA GLU A 27 10.15 -27.71 -17.27
C GLU A 27 9.56 -26.66 -16.30
N PRO A 28 10.32 -26.20 -15.29
CA PRO A 28 9.86 -25.14 -14.43
C PRO A 28 9.77 -23.84 -15.23
N SER A 29 8.56 -23.32 -15.38
CA SER A 29 8.33 -22.00 -15.97
C SER A 29 8.93 -20.93 -15.07
N ASP A 30 10.16 -20.53 -15.38
CA ASP A 30 10.71 -19.18 -15.34
C ASP A 30 9.94 -18.10 -14.53
N GLY A 31 9.84 -18.33 -13.22
CA GLY A 31 9.39 -17.29 -12.28
C GLY A 31 10.49 -16.26 -12.00
N SER A 32 11.76 -16.63 -12.18
CA SER A 32 12.89 -15.77 -11.81
C SER A 32 13.18 -14.70 -12.86
N SER A 33 13.00 -14.94 -14.17
CA SER A 33 13.30 -13.91 -15.17
C SER A 33 12.31 -12.76 -15.15
N ARG A 34 11.04 -13.00 -14.79
CA ARG A 34 10.04 -11.93 -14.67
C ARG A 34 10.30 -11.03 -13.47
N GLU A 35 10.68 -11.61 -12.34
CA GLU A 35 11.07 -10.86 -11.14
C GLU A 35 12.38 -10.10 -11.38
N GLU A 36 13.35 -10.70 -12.06
CA GLU A 36 14.62 -10.07 -12.43
C GLU A 36 14.46 -8.99 -13.50
N GLU A 37 13.63 -9.20 -14.53
CA GLU A 37 13.26 -8.18 -15.53
C GLU A 37 12.53 -7.02 -14.88
N MET A 38 11.60 -7.29 -13.96
CA MET A 38 10.86 -6.27 -13.24
C MET A 38 11.78 -5.48 -12.32
N ALA A 39 12.69 -6.15 -11.61
CA ALA A 39 13.73 -5.50 -10.81
C ALA A 39 14.71 -4.65 -11.65
N GLN A 40 15.08 -5.12 -12.85
CA GLN A 40 15.91 -4.35 -13.79
C GLN A 40 15.16 -3.15 -14.40
N LYS A 41 13.87 -3.28 -14.71
CA LYS A 41 13.00 -2.18 -15.16
C LYS A 41 12.82 -1.13 -14.06
N LEU A 42 12.67 -1.55 -12.80
CA LEU A 42 12.60 -0.66 -11.63
C LEU A 42 13.94 0.07 -11.39
N LYS A 43 15.08 -0.60 -11.56
CA LYS A 43 16.42 0.02 -11.47
C LYS A 43 16.71 1.07 -12.56
N LYS A 44 16.05 0.97 -13.73
CA LYS A 44 16.15 1.94 -14.84
C LYS A 44 15.12 3.08 -14.77
N LYS A 45 14.12 3.00 -13.90
CA LYS A 45 13.08 4.03 -13.76
C LYS A 45 13.70 5.29 -13.15
N ALA A 46 13.51 6.44 -13.79
CA ALA A 46 13.97 7.71 -13.25
C ALA A 46 13.46 7.89 -11.81
N LYS A 47 14.35 8.23 -10.88
CA LYS A 47 14.03 8.53 -9.48
C LYS A 47 13.02 9.68 -9.41
N LYS A 48 11.75 9.36 -9.19
CA LYS A 48 10.64 10.33 -9.20
C LYS A 48 9.85 10.25 -7.89
N LYS A 49 9.35 11.41 -7.47
CA LYS A 49 8.37 11.53 -6.39
C LYS A 49 6.95 11.46 -6.94
N TYR A 50 6.16 10.56 -6.38
CA TYR A 50 4.77 10.35 -6.75
C TYR A 50 3.89 10.85 -5.60
N ILE A 51 3.54 12.13 -5.66
CA ILE A 51 2.81 12.83 -4.60
C ILE A 51 1.35 12.94 -5.01
N GLY A 52 0.44 12.71 -4.07
CA GLY A 52 -0.95 13.10 -4.21
C GLY A 52 -1.68 13.05 -2.89
N ALA A 53 -2.96 12.68 -2.90
CA ALA A 53 -3.80 12.75 -1.72
C ALA A 53 -4.79 11.60 -1.63
N HIS A 54 -5.38 11.42 -0.44
CA HIS A 54 -6.53 10.56 -0.25
C HIS A 54 -7.79 11.23 -0.82
N VAL A 55 -8.30 10.70 -1.93
CA VAL A 55 -9.42 11.29 -2.68
C VAL A 55 -10.72 10.48 -2.53
N SER A 56 -11.84 11.15 -2.79
CA SER A 56 -13.17 10.54 -2.72
C SER A 56 -13.49 9.71 -3.96
N ILE A 57 -14.19 8.59 -3.76
CA ILE A 57 -14.79 7.78 -4.83
C ILE A 57 -16.29 8.08 -5.02
N SER A 58 -16.79 9.18 -4.44
CA SER A 58 -18.20 9.55 -4.56
C SER A 58 -18.59 9.74 -6.03
N GLY A 59 -19.68 9.08 -6.44
CA GLY A 59 -20.12 9.04 -7.83
C GLY A 59 -19.43 8.00 -8.72
N GLY A 60 -18.47 7.24 -8.19
CA GLY A 60 -17.84 6.10 -8.88
C GLY A 60 -16.32 6.03 -8.65
N ILE A 61 -15.75 4.82 -8.65
CA ILE A 61 -14.32 4.62 -8.36
C ILE A 61 -13.38 5.33 -9.36
N TRP A 62 -13.77 5.49 -10.62
CA TRP A 62 -12.98 6.23 -11.63
C TRP A 62 -12.86 7.73 -11.32
N LYS A 63 -13.77 8.30 -10.51
CA LYS A 63 -13.71 9.69 -10.05
C LYS A 63 -12.44 9.97 -9.24
N ALA A 64 -11.91 8.97 -8.52
CA ALA A 64 -10.66 9.13 -7.80
C ALA A 64 -9.50 9.51 -8.73
N VAL A 65 -9.46 8.93 -9.94
CA VAL A 65 -8.46 9.31 -10.96
C VAL A 65 -8.67 10.75 -11.42
N GLU A 66 -9.91 11.11 -11.77
CA GLU A 66 -10.26 12.48 -12.19
C GLU A 66 -9.88 13.51 -11.12
N SER A 67 -10.22 13.24 -9.86
CA SER A 67 -9.91 14.10 -8.72
C SER A 67 -8.40 14.19 -8.48
N SER A 68 -7.67 13.08 -8.55
CA SER A 68 -6.20 13.09 -8.42
C SER A 68 -5.55 13.97 -9.49
N VAL A 69 -6.02 13.86 -10.74
CA VAL A 69 -5.51 14.70 -11.84
C VAL A 69 -5.84 16.17 -11.61
N ALA A 70 -7.06 16.47 -11.15
CA ALA A 70 -7.51 17.85 -10.91
C ALA A 70 -6.68 18.58 -9.85
N ILE A 71 -6.11 17.86 -8.89
CA ILE A 71 -5.23 18.41 -7.84
C ILE A 71 -3.73 18.33 -8.18
N GLY A 72 -3.37 17.92 -9.41
CA GLY A 72 -1.97 17.77 -9.82
C GLY A 72 -1.25 16.56 -9.22
N GLY A 73 -1.99 15.59 -8.69
CA GLY A 73 -1.46 14.39 -8.07
C GLY A 73 -0.96 13.36 -9.09
N HIS A 74 0.16 12.72 -8.77
CA HIS A 74 0.77 11.61 -9.52
C HIS A 74 0.67 10.26 -8.77
N ALA A 75 0.08 10.28 -7.58
CA ALA A 75 -0.35 9.12 -6.80
C ALA A 75 -1.70 9.47 -6.15
N PHE A 76 -2.45 8.48 -5.68
CA PHE A 76 -3.62 8.75 -4.84
C PHE A 76 -3.96 7.56 -3.96
N ALA A 77 -4.58 7.85 -2.83
CA ALA A 77 -5.26 6.85 -2.01
C ALA A 77 -6.77 6.94 -2.18
N LEU A 78 -7.45 5.83 -1.92
CA LEU A 78 -8.91 5.78 -1.92
C LEU A 78 -9.42 4.74 -0.92
N PHE A 79 -10.64 4.94 -0.45
CA PHE A 79 -11.41 3.87 0.15
C PHE A 79 -12.09 3.02 -0.94
N LEU A 80 -12.10 1.70 -0.77
CA LEU A 80 -12.82 0.77 -1.65
C LEU A 80 -14.32 0.67 -1.36
N GLY A 81 -14.84 1.47 -0.42
CA GLY A 81 -16.24 1.48 -0.03
C GLY A 81 -16.49 2.22 1.27
N SER A 82 -17.75 2.17 1.74
CA SER A 82 -18.13 2.77 3.01
C SER A 82 -17.32 2.18 4.16
N GLN A 83 -16.89 3.07 5.03
CA GLN A 83 -16.12 2.75 6.21
C GLN A 83 -17.02 2.44 7.42
N ARG A 84 -18.33 2.69 7.32
CA ARG A 84 -19.30 2.44 8.40
C ARG A 84 -20.00 1.09 8.28
N SER A 85 -19.67 0.28 7.28
CA SER A 85 -20.36 -0.97 6.97
C SER A 85 -19.39 -2.10 6.66
N TRP A 86 -19.69 -3.28 7.21
CA TRP A 86 -19.04 -4.55 6.85
C TRP A 86 -19.54 -5.10 5.51
N THR A 87 -20.80 -4.85 5.17
CA THR A 87 -21.39 -5.31 3.91
C THR A 87 -21.06 -4.34 2.80
N ARG A 88 -20.53 -4.86 1.70
CA ARG A 88 -20.23 -4.09 0.49
C ARG A 88 -20.83 -4.79 -0.72
N PRO A 89 -21.48 -4.05 -1.64
CA PRO A 89 -21.86 -4.62 -2.92
C PRO A 89 -20.60 -5.05 -3.68
N ALA A 90 -20.72 -6.08 -4.52
CA ALA A 90 -19.66 -6.47 -5.42
C ALA A 90 -19.28 -5.29 -6.33
N LEU A 91 -18.00 -5.18 -6.69
CA LEU A 91 -17.55 -4.16 -7.63
C LEU A 91 -18.23 -4.38 -8.99
N ASP A 92 -18.89 -3.34 -9.50
CA ASP A 92 -19.45 -3.35 -10.85
C ASP A 92 -18.31 -3.50 -11.88
N PRO A 93 -18.32 -4.55 -12.73
CA PRO A 93 -17.31 -4.74 -13.76
C PRO A 93 -17.18 -3.55 -14.72
N ALA A 94 -18.28 -2.86 -15.02
CA ALA A 94 -18.23 -1.68 -15.88
C ALA A 94 -17.50 -0.51 -15.21
N ALA A 95 -17.67 -0.34 -13.89
CA ALA A 95 -16.92 0.64 -13.11
C ALA A 95 -15.42 0.29 -13.04
N ALA A 96 -15.07 -0.99 -12.92
CA ALA A 96 -13.67 -1.45 -12.95
C ALA A 96 -13.00 -1.13 -14.30
N VAL A 97 -13.69 -1.39 -15.42
CA VAL A 97 -13.18 -1.04 -16.77
C VAL A 97 -13.01 0.47 -16.94
N LYS A 98 -13.95 1.28 -16.43
CA LYS A 98 -13.82 2.75 -16.45
C LYS A 98 -12.59 3.21 -15.66
N PHE A 99 -12.38 2.64 -14.48
CA PHE A 99 -11.20 2.96 -13.65
C PHE A 99 -9.90 2.61 -14.37
N GLN A 100 -9.78 1.40 -14.91
CA GLN A 100 -8.59 0.96 -15.66
C GLN A 100 -8.30 1.88 -16.86
N LYS A 101 -9.35 2.26 -17.61
CA LYS A 101 -9.22 3.20 -18.74
C LYS A 101 -8.76 4.57 -18.28
N ALA A 102 -9.32 5.11 -17.20
CA ALA A 102 -8.92 6.38 -16.64
C ALA A 102 -7.45 6.36 -16.17
N CYS A 103 -7.03 5.30 -15.45
CA CYS A 103 -5.63 5.13 -15.04
C CYS A 103 -4.68 5.08 -16.24
N ALA A 104 -5.02 4.30 -17.27
CA ALA A 104 -4.21 4.20 -18.49
C ALA A 104 -4.13 5.53 -19.24
N GLN A 105 -5.25 6.26 -19.34
CA GLN A 105 -5.32 7.56 -19.99
C GLN A 105 -4.47 8.63 -19.30
N HIS A 106 -4.40 8.61 -17.97
CA HIS A 106 -3.68 9.60 -17.18
C HIS A 106 -2.30 9.13 -16.68
N GLY A 107 -1.87 7.93 -17.06
CA GLY A 107 -0.54 7.41 -16.75
C GLY A 107 -0.34 6.94 -15.31
N PHE A 108 -1.40 6.55 -14.61
CA PHE A 108 -1.30 5.96 -13.27
C PHE A 108 -0.89 4.48 -13.35
N ASP A 109 0.32 4.19 -12.87
CA ASP A 109 0.77 2.82 -12.59
C ASP A 109 0.11 2.33 -11.29
N PRO A 110 -0.37 1.07 -11.23
CA PRO A 110 -0.97 0.50 -10.01
C PRO A 110 -0.13 0.65 -8.74
N ILE A 111 1.21 0.69 -8.85
CA ILE A 111 2.08 0.86 -7.68
C ILE A 111 1.97 2.24 -7.02
N HIS A 112 1.36 3.22 -7.70
CA HIS A 112 1.14 4.58 -7.18
C HIS A 112 -0.31 4.81 -6.71
N ILE A 113 -1.10 3.76 -6.66
CA ILE A 113 -2.48 3.77 -6.15
C ILE A 113 -2.49 3.00 -4.84
N LEU A 114 -2.90 3.65 -3.75
CA LEU A 114 -2.87 3.08 -2.40
C LEU A 114 -4.30 2.89 -1.86
N PRO A 115 -4.93 1.73 -2.07
CA PRO A 115 -6.22 1.44 -1.46
C PRO A 115 -6.08 1.41 0.06
N HIS A 116 -6.87 2.22 0.75
CA HIS A 116 -6.90 2.24 2.21
C HIS A 116 -7.92 1.23 2.74
N GLY A 117 -7.48 0.42 3.71
CA GLY A 117 -8.31 -0.55 4.43
C GLY A 117 -9.48 0.11 5.16
N SER A 118 -10.45 -0.70 5.61
CA SER A 118 -11.54 -0.13 6.40
C SER A 118 -11.07 0.20 7.82
N TYR A 119 -11.43 1.34 8.42
CA TYR A 119 -11.17 1.56 9.85
C TYR A 119 -11.92 0.59 10.77
N LEU A 120 -12.94 -0.11 10.26
CA LEU A 120 -13.58 -1.22 10.99
C LEU A 120 -12.69 -2.45 11.06
N MET A 121 -11.73 -2.61 10.13
CA MET A 121 -10.76 -3.69 10.20
C MET A 121 -9.81 -3.44 11.37
N ASN A 122 -9.68 -4.45 12.22
CA ASN A 122 -8.69 -4.49 13.29
C ASN A 122 -7.90 -5.77 13.10
N CYS A 123 -6.64 -5.68 12.71
CA CYS A 123 -5.80 -6.82 12.34
C CYS A 123 -5.22 -7.57 13.57
N GLY A 124 -5.44 -7.04 14.77
CA GLY A 124 -5.36 -7.80 16.04
C GLY A 124 -6.51 -8.79 16.22
N SER A 125 -7.56 -8.64 15.41
CA SER A 125 -8.53 -9.66 14.98
C SER A 125 -8.12 -10.12 13.56
N PRO A 126 -8.33 -11.36 13.12
CA PRO A 126 -7.43 -11.99 12.14
C PRO A 126 -7.56 -11.47 10.68
N LYS A 127 -6.80 -10.41 10.25
CA LYS A 127 -6.10 -10.21 8.94
C LYS A 127 -5.84 -8.74 8.45
N GLU A 128 -4.70 -8.59 7.75
CA GLU A 128 -4.28 -7.70 6.61
C GLU A 128 -3.73 -6.25 6.80
N VAL A 129 -2.61 -5.96 6.10
CA VAL A 129 -1.80 -4.71 5.92
C VAL A 129 -1.59 -3.81 7.15
N LEU A 130 -0.33 -3.49 7.44
CA LEU A 130 0.04 -2.73 8.63
C LEU A 130 0.48 -1.31 8.28
N GLU A 131 -0.21 -0.36 8.88
CA GLU A 131 0.20 1.03 8.98
C GLU A 131 0.73 1.26 10.39
N ASN A 132 1.78 2.08 10.56
CA ASN A 132 2.17 2.45 11.91
C ASN A 132 1.09 3.35 12.53
N MET A 133 0.77 3.11 13.79
CA MET A 133 -0.31 3.80 14.50
C MET A 133 0.26 4.88 15.41
N SER A 134 -0.55 5.88 15.77
CA SER A 134 -0.15 6.91 16.74
C SER A 134 0.03 6.39 18.17
N GLY A 135 -0.29 5.12 18.46
CA GLY A 135 -0.31 4.59 19.82
C GLY A 135 -1.51 5.07 20.66
N GLN A 136 -2.50 5.72 20.04
CA GLN A 136 -3.69 6.16 20.74
C GLN A 136 -4.51 4.98 21.28
N GLY A 137 -4.91 5.03 22.55
CA GLY A 137 -5.75 4.02 23.17
C GLY A 137 -5.08 2.65 23.24
N SER A 138 -5.68 1.64 22.59
CA SER A 138 -5.18 0.25 22.55
C SER A 138 -4.71 -0.18 21.15
N THR A 139 -4.23 0.77 20.34
CA THR A 139 -3.71 0.49 19.00
C THR A 139 -2.36 -0.22 19.05
N VAL A 140 -2.08 -1.08 18.07
CA VAL A 140 -0.81 -1.82 17.91
C VAL A 140 -0.14 -1.35 16.63
N GLY A 141 1.19 -1.23 16.64
CA GLY A 141 1.98 -0.75 15.50
C GLY A 141 2.51 0.66 15.71
N GLY A 142 2.51 1.18 16.95
CA GLY A 142 3.11 2.49 17.24
C GLY A 142 4.64 2.45 17.21
N GLN A 143 5.21 1.36 17.74
CA GLN A 143 6.65 1.09 17.62
C GLN A 143 6.92 0.23 16.38
N PHE A 144 7.99 0.51 15.65
CA PHE A 144 8.39 -0.31 14.49
C PHE A 144 8.64 -1.79 14.84
N SER A 145 9.07 -2.09 16.07
CA SER A 145 9.25 -3.44 16.57
C SER A 145 7.93 -4.25 16.64
N GLU A 146 6.80 -3.58 16.85
CA GLU A 146 5.47 -4.20 16.84
C GLU A 146 5.06 -4.59 15.41
N LEU A 147 5.34 -3.73 14.43
CA LEU A 147 5.12 -4.03 13.01
C LEU A 147 5.97 -5.23 12.56
N ARG A 148 7.26 -5.24 12.94
CA ARG A 148 8.16 -6.37 12.66
C ARG A 148 7.63 -7.67 13.25
N SER A 149 7.17 -7.62 14.50
CA SER A 149 6.63 -8.79 15.20
C SER A 149 5.41 -9.39 14.51
N ILE A 150 4.58 -8.57 13.87
CA ILE A 150 3.45 -9.05 13.07
C ILE A 150 3.96 -9.65 11.75
N ILE A 151 4.85 -8.97 11.04
CA ILE A 151 5.45 -9.45 9.77
C ILE A 151 6.10 -10.83 9.96
N ASP A 152 6.81 -11.05 11.07
CA ASP A 152 7.44 -12.34 11.40
C ASP A 152 6.44 -13.49 11.41
N ARG A 153 5.21 -13.22 11.84
CA ARG A 153 4.11 -14.20 11.95
C ARG A 153 3.30 -14.36 10.65
N VAL A 154 3.48 -13.46 9.68
CA VAL A 154 2.86 -13.62 8.35
C VAL A 154 3.52 -14.80 7.64
N ARG A 155 2.69 -15.75 7.17
CA ARG A 155 3.14 -16.96 6.45
C ARG A 155 3.82 -16.61 5.13
N ASP A 156 3.20 -15.73 4.36
CA ASP A 156 3.72 -15.28 3.07
C ASP A 156 4.13 -13.81 3.15
N LYS A 157 5.42 -13.58 3.40
CA LYS A 157 5.99 -12.25 3.61
C LYS A 157 6.13 -11.44 2.31
N THR A 158 5.94 -12.06 1.15
CA THR A 158 5.99 -11.34 -0.15
C THR A 158 4.78 -10.44 -0.35
N ARG A 159 3.69 -10.71 0.37
CA ARG A 159 2.41 -9.98 0.28
C ARG A 159 2.14 -9.03 1.43
N VAL A 160 3.14 -8.76 2.27
CA VAL A 160 3.05 -7.74 3.33
C VAL A 160 3.98 -6.57 3.02
N GLY A 161 3.52 -5.38 3.35
CA GLY A 161 4.30 -4.15 3.31
C GLY A 161 3.80 -3.21 4.40
N VAL A 162 4.52 -2.10 4.56
CA VAL A 162 4.25 -1.08 5.57
C VAL A 162 4.03 0.26 4.87
N CYS A 163 2.98 0.97 5.29
CA CYS A 163 2.83 2.40 5.06
C CYS A 163 3.36 3.14 6.29
N LEU A 164 4.22 4.15 6.09
CA LEU A 164 4.66 5.04 7.16
C LEU A 164 3.81 6.31 7.16
N ASP A 165 3.14 6.62 8.27
CA ASP A 165 2.48 7.90 8.47
C ASP A 165 3.34 8.82 9.35
N THR A 166 3.62 10.03 8.86
CA THR A 166 4.49 11.00 9.53
C THR A 166 3.88 11.57 10.81
N CYS A 167 2.57 11.83 10.84
CA CYS A 167 1.87 12.29 12.04
C CYS A 167 1.86 11.20 13.09
N HIS A 168 1.60 9.95 12.70
CA HIS A 168 1.59 8.80 13.61
C HIS A 168 2.98 8.53 14.18
N ALA A 169 4.02 8.55 13.34
CA ALA A 169 5.40 8.34 13.79
C ALA A 169 5.80 9.41 14.82
N PHE A 170 5.50 10.68 14.53
CA PHE A 170 5.76 11.79 15.45
C PHE A 170 4.95 11.66 16.76
N ALA A 171 3.67 11.33 16.66
CA ALA A 171 2.81 11.10 17.83
C ALA A 171 3.30 9.92 18.68
N ALA A 172 3.92 8.89 18.07
CA ALA A 172 4.51 7.73 18.73
C ALA A 172 5.92 7.97 19.29
N GLY A 173 6.52 9.14 19.03
CA GLY A 173 7.82 9.55 19.61
C GLY A 173 9.01 9.56 18.65
N TYR A 174 8.80 9.30 17.35
CA TYR A 174 9.84 9.46 16.34
C TYR A 174 9.98 10.94 15.96
N ASP A 175 10.97 11.63 16.51
CA ASP A 175 11.18 13.04 16.25
C ASP A 175 11.80 13.29 14.86
N ILE A 176 10.92 13.59 13.90
CA ILE A 176 11.28 13.96 12.53
C ILE A 176 11.34 15.48 12.30
N SER A 177 11.07 16.29 13.32
CA SER A 177 11.02 17.76 13.19
C SER A 177 12.38 18.45 13.00
N PRO A 178 13.50 18.03 13.64
CA PRO A 178 14.79 18.66 13.41
C PRO A 178 15.44 18.17 12.11
N PRO A 179 16.40 18.92 11.55
CA PRO A 179 17.21 18.45 10.43
C PRO A 179 17.86 17.08 10.72
N GLY A 180 17.74 16.15 9.78
CA GLY A 180 18.21 14.77 9.88
C GLY A 180 17.24 13.83 10.61
N GLY A 181 16.14 14.33 11.18
CA GLY A 181 15.14 13.51 11.89
C GLY A 181 14.50 12.46 10.98
N VAL A 182 14.16 12.83 9.75
CA VAL A 182 13.60 11.89 8.74
C VAL A 182 14.60 10.78 8.42
N LYS A 183 15.88 11.15 8.24
CA LYS A 183 16.94 10.18 7.97
C LYS A 183 17.06 9.17 9.11
N ASN A 184 17.08 9.65 10.36
CA ASN A 184 17.20 8.82 11.55
C ASN A 184 16.02 7.86 11.68
N MET A 185 14.78 8.34 11.48
CA MET A 185 13.58 7.51 11.49
C MET A 185 13.67 6.40 10.44
N LEU A 186 14.10 6.71 9.21
CA LEU A 186 14.24 5.71 8.15
C LEU A 186 15.39 4.73 8.37
N ASP A 187 16.49 5.17 8.98
CA ASP A 187 17.60 4.29 9.37
C ASP A 187 17.14 3.28 10.43
N GLU A 188 16.36 3.73 11.41
CA GLU A 188 15.76 2.85 12.42
C GLU A 188 14.73 1.91 11.79
N PHE A 189 13.86 2.42 10.91
CA PHE A 189 12.90 1.59 10.18
C PHE A 189 13.58 0.48 9.39
N ASP A 190 14.67 0.79 8.67
CA ASP A 190 15.42 -0.20 7.90
C ASP A 190 16.10 -1.24 8.81
N SER A 191 16.67 -0.80 9.93
CA SER A 191 17.29 -1.68 10.92
C SER A 191 16.29 -2.65 11.56
N VAL A 192 15.08 -2.17 11.89
CA VAL A 192 14.07 -2.94 12.65
C VAL A 192 13.14 -3.74 11.74
N VAL A 193 12.59 -3.11 10.70
CA VAL A 193 11.59 -3.71 9.81
C VAL A 193 12.25 -4.19 8.52
N GLY A 194 13.08 -3.33 7.92
CA GLY A 194 13.67 -3.49 6.60
C GLY A 194 12.96 -2.62 5.57
N LEU A 195 13.71 -1.76 4.89
CA LEU A 195 13.20 -0.79 3.92
C LEU A 195 12.50 -1.46 2.73
N HIS A 196 12.87 -2.71 2.41
CA HIS A 196 12.21 -3.52 1.39
C HIS A 196 10.74 -3.83 1.70
N TYR A 197 10.23 -3.60 2.91
CA TYR A 197 8.80 -3.65 3.24
C TYR A 197 8.08 -2.31 3.07
N LEU A 198 8.80 -1.19 2.96
CA LEU A 198 8.16 0.12 2.78
C LEU A 198 7.45 0.16 1.41
N ARG A 199 6.17 0.51 1.41
CA ARG A 199 5.34 0.58 0.20
C ARG A 199 4.73 1.95 -0.06
N ALA A 200 4.58 2.76 0.97
CA ALA A 200 3.96 4.08 0.87
C ALA A 200 4.34 4.95 2.08
N VAL A 201 4.13 6.26 1.95
CA VAL A 201 4.19 7.20 3.07
C VAL A 201 2.94 8.06 3.05
N HIS A 202 2.25 8.18 4.18
CA HIS A 202 1.26 9.23 4.40
C HIS A 202 1.96 10.49 4.92
N LEU A 203 1.70 11.61 4.27
CA LEU A 203 2.30 12.92 4.52
C LEU A 203 1.31 13.78 5.30
N ASN A 204 1.42 13.72 6.62
CA ASN A 204 0.57 14.44 7.54
C ASN A 204 1.44 15.22 8.54
N ASP A 205 1.25 16.54 8.62
CA ASP A 205 1.80 17.31 9.74
C ASP A 205 0.97 16.98 11.00
N SER A 206 1.45 17.36 12.19
CA SER A 206 0.81 16.99 13.45
C SER A 206 0.32 18.22 14.20
N LYS A 207 -0.96 18.20 14.63
CA LYS A 207 -1.46 19.16 15.65
C LYS A 207 -0.96 18.82 17.05
N GLY A 208 -0.66 17.54 17.31
CA GLY A 208 -0.14 17.05 18.58
C GLY A 208 1.36 17.28 18.71
N THR A 209 1.85 17.34 19.95
CA THR A 209 3.29 17.39 20.25
C THR A 209 3.94 16.01 20.07
N LEU A 210 5.27 15.97 20.00
CA LEU A 210 6.06 14.74 19.96
C LEU A 210 5.64 13.79 21.10
N GLY A 211 5.41 12.51 20.80
CA GLY A 211 5.05 11.51 21.81
C GLY A 211 3.68 11.71 22.46
N SER A 212 2.80 12.54 21.88
CA SER A 212 1.48 12.84 22.45
C SER A 212 0.46 11.70 22.31
N ASN A 213 0.74 10.69 21.48
CA ASN A 213 -0.20 9.66 21.07
C ASN A 213 -1.51 10.22 20.49
N LEU A 214 -1.46 11.41 19.90
CA LEU A 214 -2.61 12.10 19.32
C LEU A 214 -2.62 11.96 17.80
N ASP A 215 -3.58 11.21 17.28
CA ASP A 215 -3.90 11.17 15.85
C ASP A 215 -4.75 12.40 15.46
N ARG A 216 -4.06 13.51 15.20
CA ARG A 216 -4.65 14.75 14.69
C ARG A 216 -3.75 15.38 13.65
N HIS A 217 -4.06 15.09 12.39
CA HIS A 217 -3.36 15.65 11.23
C HIS A 217 -3.50 17.17 11.15
N GLU A 218 -2.47 17.78 10.58
CA GLU A 218 -2.40 19.20 10.21
C GLU A 218 -1.85 19.34 8.79
N ASP A 219 -2.15 20.48 8.15
CA ASP A 219 -1.62 20.80 6.83
C ASP A 219 -0.09 20.94 6.83
N ILE A 220 0.53 20.61 5.70
CA ILE A 220 1.98 20.57 5.53
C ILE A 220 2.66 21.89 5.98
N GLY A 221 3.53 21.79 6.98
CA GLY A 221 4.31 22.90 7.53
C GLY A 221 3.54 23.82 8.48
N ARG A 222 2.32 23.44 8.89
CA ARG A 222 1.48 24.21 9.82
C ARG A 222 1.37 23.58 11.21
N GLY A 223 1.92 22.38 11.39
CA GLY A 223 1.91 21.66 12.66
C GLY A 223 3.26 21.65 13.38
N GLN A 224 3.41 20.69 14.29
CA GLN A 224 4.58 20.51 15.14
C GLN A 224 5.74 19.77 14.45
N ILE A 225 5.48 19.06 13.34
CA ILE A 225 6.54 18.43 12.55
C ILE A 225 7.26 19.51 11.71
N GLY A 226 6.46 20.37 11.06
CA GLY A 226 6.97 21.53 10.34
C GLY A 226 7.60 21.21 8.98
N ILE A 227 7.89 22.27 8.22
CA ILE A 227 8.24 22.18 6.79
C ILE A 227 9.61 21.51 6.52
N THR A 228 10.51 21.51 7.51
CA THR A 228 11.85 20.92 7.38
C THR A 228 11.77 19.43 7.08
N ALA A 229 10.97 18.68 7.83
CA ALA A 229 10.78 17.25 7.62
C ALA A 229 10.26 16.95 6.21
N PHE A 230 9.25 17.70 5.74
CA PHE A 230 8.68 17.48 4.41
C PHE A 230 9.66 17.79 3.28
N ARG A 231 10.54 18.79 3.46
CA ARG A 231 11.66 19.02 2.52
C ARG A 231 12.61 17.84 2.49
N GLU A 232 12.96 17.25 3.63
CA GLU A 232 13.81 16.06 3.68
C GLU A 232 13.14 14.87 3.01
N ILE A 233 11.85 14.63 3.28
CA ILE A 233 11.07 13.53 2.69
C ILE A 233 11.06 13.60 1.16
N VAL A 234 10.74 14.76 0.58
CA VAL A 234 10.67 14.88 -0.89
C VAL A 234 12.04 14.83 -1.57
N ASN A 235 13.13 14.94 -0.82
CA ASN A 235 14.50 14.81 -1.33
C ASN A 235 15.19 13.51 -0.90
N GLU A 236 14.54 12.65 -0.12
CA GLU A 236 15.11 11.39 0.37
C GLU A 236 15.04 10.28 -0.70
N PRO A 237 16.17 9.79 -1.24
CA PRO A 237 16.17 8.81 -2.33
C PRO A 237 15.51 7.47 -2.00
N ARG A 238 15.49 7.08 -0.72
CA ARG A 238 14.82 5.85 -0.25
C ARG A 238 13.30 5.89 -0.44
N LEU A 239 12.72 7.08 -0.62
CA LEU A 239 11.29 7.30 -0.83
C LEU A 239 10.97 7.59 -2.30
N ASP A 240 11.87 7.28 -3.24
CA ASP A 240 11.59 7.38 -4.68
C ASP A 240 10.70 6.23 -5.14
N ASN A 241 9.88 6.48 -6.16
CA ASN A 241 9.04 5.47 -6.82
C ASN A 241 7.97 4.78 -5.94
N ILE A 242 7.72 5.28 -4.72
CA ILE A 242 6.60 4.89 -3.88
C ILE A 242 5.58 6.05 -3.78
N PRO A 243 4.29 5.76 -3.56
CA PRO A 243 3.27 6.79 -3.34
C PRO A 243 3.51 7.54 -2.02
N LEU A 244 3.45 8.87 -2.11
CA LEU A 244 3.45 9.80 -0.99
C LEU A 244 2.09 10.51 -0.95
N ILE A 245 1.28 10.24 0.06
CA ILE A 245 -0.16 10.55 0.07
C ILE A 245 -0.49 11.53 1.20
N LEU A 246 -1.09 12.68 0.87
CA LEU A 246 -1.66 13.60 1.84
C LEU A 246 -2.99 13.07 2.39
N GLU A 247 -3.18 13.18 3.70
CA GLU A 247 -4.47 13.01 4.40
C GLU A 247 -4.74 14.21 5.33
N THR A 248 -4.24 15.36 4.90
CA THR A 248 -4.31 16.62 5.63
C THR A 248 -5.74 17.18 5.63
N PRO A 249 -6.12 17.96 6.66
CA PRO A 249 -7.50 18.45 6.80
C PRO A 249 -7.91 19.45 5.71
N GLY A 250 -6.94 20.14 5.08
CA GLY A 250 -7.19 21.20 4.13
C GLY A 250 -7.73 22.47 4.80
N ARG A 251 -7.55 23.61 4.12
CA ARG A 251 -8.20 24.87 4.48
C ARG A 251 -8.40 25.73 3.23
N PRO A 252 -9.35 26.69 3.26
CA PRO A 252 -9.58 27.57 2.12
C PRO A 252 -8.28 28.24 1.63
N GLY A 253 -7.94 28.00 0.36
CA GLY A 253 -6.72 28.52 -0.27
C GLY A 253 -5.44 27.73 0.01
N PHE A 254 -5.54 26.59 0.70
CA PHE A 254 -4.44 25.66 0.94
C PHE A 254 -4.97 24.22 1.08
N GLU A 255 -5.68 23.79 0.04
CA GLU A 255 -6.23 22.44 -0.08
C GLU A 255 -5.15 21.51 -0.65
N TYR A 256 -5.52 20.29 -1.06
CA TYR A 256 -4.55 19.32 -1.57
C TYR A 256 -3.74 19.83 -2.77
N ALA A 257 -4.32 20.59 -3.68
CA ALA A 257 -3.61 21.06 -4.87
C ALA A 257 -2.43 21.96 -4.50
N GLU A 258 -2.65 22.94 -3.61
CA GLU A 258 -1.61 23.86 -3.16
C GLU A 258 -0.57 23.16 -2.29
N GLN A 259 -0.97 22.16 -1.51
CA GLN A 259 -0.04 21.35 -0.70
C GLN A 259 0.84 20.44 -1.57
N ILE A 260 0.28 19.83 -2.62
CA ILE A 260 1.04 19.05 -3.62
C ILE A 260 2.04 19.96 -4.34
N GLU A 261 1.60 21.14 -4.78
CA GLU A 261 2.47 22.13 -5.43
C GLU A 261 3.61 22.56 -4.49
N LEU A 262 3.30 22.85 -3.22
CA LEU A 262 4.31 23.16 -2.21
C LEU A 262 5.34 22.04 -2.09
N LEU A 263 4.91 20.78 -1.96
CA LEU A 263 5.82 19.65 -1.82
C LEU A 263 6.73 19.50 -3.05
N TYR A 264 6.19 19.62 -4.26
CA TYR A 264 7.01 19.59 -5.47
C TYR A 264 7.96 20.80 -5.57
N SER A 265 7.59 21.96 -5.02
CA SER A 265 8.46 23.14 -4.98
C SER A 265 9.69 22.95 -4.07
N LEU A 266 9.63 22.01 -3.12
CA LEU A 266 10.71 21.67 -2.20
C LEU A 266 11.72 20.67 -2.79
N CYS A 267 11.42 20.04 -3.93
CA CYS A 267 12.33 19.12 -4.60
C CYS A 267 13.54 19.86 -5.20
N GLU A 268 14.76 19.48 -4.81
CA GLU A 268 16.01 20.15 -5.21
C GLU A 268 16.42 19.86 -6.65
N ASN A 269 16.04 18.68 -7.19
CA ASN A 269 16.37 18.25 -8.54
C ASN A 269 15.16 18.32 -9.46
N ARG A 270 14.79 19.53 -9.93
CA ARG A 270 13.90 19.65 -11.09
C ARG A 270 14.62 19.10 -12.32
N VAL A 271 14.34 17.87 -12.70
CA VAL A 271 14.35 17.57 -14.14
C VAL A 271 13.19 18.39 -14.69
N LYS A 272 13.50 19.56 -15.28
CA LYS A 272 12.54 20.29 -16.08
C LYS A 272 12.03 19.31 -17.14
N ASN A 273 10.78 18.86 -17.01
CA ASN A 273 10.10 18.16 -18.09
C ASN A 273 10.09 19.03 -19.34
#